data_AF-A0A3C1N4M9-F1
#
_entry.id   AF-A0A3C1N4M9-F1
#
_cell.length_a   1.000
_cell.length_b   1.000
_cell.length_c   1.000
_cell.angle_alpha   90.00
_cell.angle_beta   90.00
_cell.angle_gamma   90.00
#
_symmetry.space_group_name_H-M   'P 1'
#
loop_
_entity.id
_entity.type
_entity.pdbx_description
1 polymer ?
#
loop_
_entity_poly.entity_id
_entity_poly.type
_entity_poly.pdbx_seq_one_letter_code
_entity_poly.pdbx_strand_id
1 'polypeptide(L)' 'MTRMTPSEAFVETLAAHGVTDIFGIMGSAFMDAMDIFEPAGIRFIPVCHEQGSAHMA' A
#
# COMPACT_ATOMS: atom_id res chain seq x y z
N MET A 1 11.39 -23.00 -2.64
CA MET A 1 10.15 -22.25 -2.36
C MET A 1 10.51 -20.79 -2.21
N THR A 2 9.71 -19.89 -2.77
CA THR A 2 9.89 -18.44 -2.58
C THR A 2 9.55 -18.10 -1.12
N ARG A 3 10.44 -17.40 -0.42
CA ARG A 3 10.27 -17.03 1.00
C ARG A 3 9.23 -15.92 1.20
N MET A 4 9.05 -15.07 0.20
CA MET A 4 8.21 -13.88 0.22
C MET A 4 7.80 -13.49 -1.21
N THR A 5 6.56 -13.10 -1.41
CA THR A 5 6.04 -12.57 -2.68
C THR A 5 6.55 -11.14 -2.92
N PRO A 6 6.51 -10.64 -4.17
CA PRO A 6 6.88 -9.24 -4.44
C PRO A 6 6.06 -8.23 -3.64
N SER A 7 4.77 -8.51 -3.42
CA SER A 7 3.85 -7.61 -2.71
C SER A 7 4.10 -7.61 -1.21
N GLU A 8 4.39 -8.78 -0.62
CA GLU A 8 4.89 -8.84 0.76
C GLU A 8 6.22 -8.08 0.91
N ALA A 9 7.15 -8.22 -0.04
CA ALA A 9 8.43 -7.49 -0.01
C ALA A 9 8.24 -5.97 -0.10
N PHE A 10 7.30 -5.54 -0.94
CA PHE A 10 6.92 -4.15 -1.09
C PHE A 10 6.32 -3.60 0.21
N VAL A 11 5.36 -4.29 0.81
CA VAL A 11 4.72 -3.85 2.06
C VAL A 11 5.68 -3.90 3.25
N GLU A 12 6.53 -4.93 3.36
CA GLU A 12 7.57 -5.01 4.40
C GLU A 12 8.53 -3.83 4.32
N THR A 13 8.92 -3.42 3.11
CA THR A 13 9.78 -2.26 2.90
C THR A 13 9.11 -0.97 3.38
N LEU A 14 7.83 -0.77 3.05
CA LEU A 14 7.06 0.40 3.51
C LEU A 14 6.97 0.45 5.04
N ALA A 15 6.66 -0.69 5.68
CA ALA A 15 6.59 -0.79 7.13
C ALA A 15 7.95 -0.53 7.79
N ALA A 16 9.05 -1.05 7.22
CA ALA A 16 10.41 -0.80 7.70
C ALA A 16 10.81 0.68 7.63
N HIS A 17 10.22 1.44 6.70
CA HIS A 17 10.40 2.89 6.58
C HIS A 17 9.41 3.70 7.44
N GLY A 18 8.54 3.06 8.22
CA GLY A 18 7.60 3.73 9.12
C GLY A 18 6.40 4.36 8.41
N VAL A 19 6.05 3.90 7.21
CA VAL A 19 4.84 4.33 6.51
C VAL A 19 3.61 3.81 7.27
N THR A 20 2.69 4.70 7.62
CA THR A 20 1.43 4.37 8.33
C THR A 20 0.19 4.61 7.50
N ASP A 21 0.28 5.45 6.46
CA ASP A 21 -0.85 5.89 5.65
C ASP A 21 -0.46 5.86 4.16
N ILE A 22 -1.35 5.33 3.32
CA ILE A 22 -1.22 5.33 1.87
C ILE A 22 -2.48 5.95 1.27
N PHE A 23 -2.31 6.90 0.36
CA PHE A 23 -3.40 7.55 -0.38
C PHE A 23 -3.46 7.02 -1.81
N GLY A 24 -4.63 6.68 -2.33
CA GLY A 24 -4.73 6.23 -3.72
C GLY A 24 -6.12 5.84 -4.21
N ILE A 25 -6.18 5.42 -5.47
CA ILE A 25 -7.35 4.81 -6.11
C ILE A 25 -7.08 3.33 -6.34
N MET A 26 -8.08 2.50 -6.09
CA MET A 26 -8.03 1.05 -6.31
C MET A 26 -7.82 0.73 -7.80
N GLY A 27 -6.82 -0.11 -8.11
CA GLY A 27 -6.54 -0.61 -9.45
C GLY A 27 -6.08 -2.06 -9.44
N SER A 28 -6.34 -2.80 -10.52
CA SER A 28 -6.10 -4.26 -10.57
C SER A 28 -4.64 -4.69 -10.44
N ALA A 29 -3.70 -3.83 -10.80
CA ALA A 29 -2.27 -4.09 -10.68
C ALA A 29 -1.72 -4.05 -9.24
N PHE A 30 -2.57 -3.68 -8.27
CA PHE A 30 -2.15 -3.36 -6.90
C PHE A 30 -3.03 -4.04 -5.84
N MET A 31 -4.08 -4.76 -6.23
CA MET A 31 -5.04 -5.35 -5.29
C MET A 31 -4.38 -6.35 -4.33
N ASP A 32 -3.36 -7.09 -4.78
CA ASP A 32 -2.67 -8.08 -3.96
C ASP A 32 -1.86 -7.46 -2.81
N ALA A 33 -1.23 -6.30 -3.02
CA ALA A 33 -0.58 -5.56 -1.96
C ALA A 33 -1.59 -4.93 -0.97
N MET A 34 -2.80 -4.60 -1.43
CA MET A 34 -3.83 -3.99 -0.58
C MET A 34 -4.32 -4.91 0.54
N ASP A 35 -4.40 -6.22 0.27
CA ASP A 35 -4.75 -7.21 1.29
C ASP A 35 -3.71 -7.31 2.43
N ILE A 36 -2.50 -6.77 2.21
CA ILE A 36 -1.37 -6.86 3.14
C ILE A 36 -1.23 -5.58 3.99
N PHE A 37 -1.75 -4.43 3.53
CA PHE A 37 -1.59 -3.15 4.24
C PHE A 37 -2.16 -3.15 5.66
N GLU A 38 -3.41 -3.59 5.84
CA GLU A 38 -4.04 -3.61 7.16
C GLU A 38 -3.27 -4.51 8.14
N PRO A 39 -2.91 -5.77 7.79
CA PRO A 39 -2.02 -6.58 8.63
C PRO A 39 -0.66 -5.95 8.94
N ALA A 40 -0.11 -5.14 8.03
CA ALA A 40 1.15 -4.42 8.22
C ALA A 40 1.01 -3.13 9.04
N GLY A 41 -0.20 -2.78 9.49
CA GLY A 41 -0.46 -1.54 10.23
C GLY A 41 -0.52 -0.29 9.34
N ILE A 42 -0.69 -0.46 8.03
CA ILE A 42 -0.77 0.61 7.05
C ILE A 42 -2.24 0.86 6.69
N ARG A 43 -2.68 2.10 6.86
CA ARG A 43 -4.04 2.53 6.51
C ARG A 43 -4.11 2.98 5.06
N PHE A 44 -4.95 2.33 4.26
CA PHE A 44 -5.28 2.82 2.93
C PHE A 44 -6.41 3.87 2.99
N ILE A 45 -6.18 5.03 2.38
CA ILE A 45 -7.10 6.17 2.34
C ILE A 45 -7.53 6.36 0.88
N PRO A 46 -8.74 5.90 0.53
CA PRO A 46 -9.23 6.00 -0.84
C PRO A 46 -9.49 7.47 -1.22
N VAL A 47 -9.14 7.84 -2.45
CA VAL A 47 -9.46 9.16 -3.04
C VAL A 47 -10.33 9.00 -4.29
N CYS A 48 -10.99 10.08 -4.74
CA CYS A 48 -11.80 10.07 -5.96
C CYS A 48 -11.00 10.41 -7.24
N HIS A 49 -9.79 10.95 -7.08
CA HIS A 49 -8.87 11.28 -8.17
C HIS A 49 -7.44 11.25 -7.64
N GLU A 50 -6.49 10.68 -8.39
CA GLU A 50 -5.11 10.42 -7.93
C GLU A 50 -4.32 11.72 -7.71
N GLN A 51 -4.71 12.82 -8.38
CA GLN A 51 -4.20 14.15 -8.02
C GLN A 51 -4.45 14.50 -6.55
N GLY A 52 -5.61 14.07 -5.99
CA GLY A 52 -5.94 14.28 -4.60
C GLY A 52 -5.01 13.53 -3.65
N SER A 53 -4.62 12.30 -3.98
CA SER A 53 -3.66 11.54 -3.17
C SER A 53 -2.28 12.18 -3.19
N ALA A 54 -1.83 12.66 -4.36
CA ALA A 54 -0.53 13.33 -4.49
C ALA A 54 -0.43 14.65 -3.70
N HIS A 55 -1.55 15.35 -3.49
CA HIS A 55 -1.56 16.56 -2.65
C HIS A 55 -1.56 16.26 -1.15
N MET A 56 -1.94 15.04 -0.74
CA MET A 56 -1.98 14.63 0.67
C MET A 56 -0.66 14.00 1.16
N ALA A 57 0.14 13.45 0.25
CA ALA A 57 1.42 12.78 0.50
C ALA A 57 2.60 13.75 0.47
#